data_AF-T1BDZ3-F1
#
_entry.id   AF-T1BDZ3-F1
#
_cell.length_a   1.000
_cell.length_b   1.000
_cell.length_c   1.000
_cell.angle_alpha   90.00
_cell.angle_beta   90.00
_cell.angle_gamma   90.00
#
_symmetry.space_group_name_H-M   'P 1'
#
loop_
_entity.id
_entity.type
_entity.pdbx_description
1 polymer ?
#
loop_
_entity_poly.entity_id
_entity_poly.type
_entity_poly.pdbx_seq_one_letter_code
_entity_poly.pdbx_strand_id
1 'polypeptide(L)'
;LDRNLGADGHLLGAALCLPRGSSDGRDSLHRVVARLGGSFSLDFGENGSWSLSRVLSGDDTGPLGTREWRWVGGARGRRSWATVTPVLLDRYPRHLFSAETQDYVAQSCEYAGLPRPRTIELLSTSRFRGAVPWNQYRLPVRRPALHVALEFGEPVRGPVLVGWGRHKGMGLFGWLEDEWT
;
A
#
# COMPACT_ATOMS: atom_id res chain seq x y z
N LEU A 1 -24.86 17.78 0.06
CA LEU A 1 -23.51 17.60 0.64
C LEU A 1 -23.52 16.28 1.38
N ASP A 2 -23.37 15.17 0.64
CA ASP A 2 -23.31 13.86 1.27
C ASP A 2 -22.04 13.74 2.11
N ARG A 3 -22.20 13.37 3.38
CA ARG A 3 -21.09 12.95 4.21
C ARG A 3 -20.60 11.60 3.67
N ASN A 4 -19.32 11.49 3.34
CA ASN A 4 -18.69 10.20 3.08
C ASN A 4 -18.75 9.35 4.35
N LEU A 5 -19.76 8.48 4.46
CA LEU A 5 -20.04 7.64 5.63
C LEU A 5 -18.99 6.54 5.88
N GLY A 6 -17.98 6.40 5.01
CA GLY A 6 -16.92 5.39 5.10
C GLY A 6 -15.55 5.87 5.57
N ALA A 7 -15.45 7.08 6.15
CA ALA A 7 -14.17 7.68 6.56
C ALA A 7 -14.29 8.49 7.87
N ASP A 8 -14.79 7.85 8.92
CA ASP A 8 -14.81 8.37 10.31
C ASP A 8 -13.45 8.34 11.02
N GLY A 9 -12.46 7.66 10.42
CA GLY A 9 -11.13 7.44 10.98
C GLY A 9 -10.96 6.08 11.65
N HIS A 10 -11.97 5.20 11.61
CA HIS A 10 -11.87 3.86 12.16
C HIS A 10 -10.90 2.98 11.35
N LEU A 11 -9.88 2.44 12.02
CA LEU A 11 -8.92 1.53 11.42
C LEU A 11 -9.54 0.13 11.23
N LEU A 12 -9.93 -0.18 9.99
CA LEU A 12 -10.48 -1.50 9.64
C LEU A 12 -9.47 -2.66 9.79
N GLY A 13 -8.16 -2.38 9.78
CA GLY A 13 -7.11 -3.36 10.03
C GLY A 13 -5.71 -2.81 9.75
N ALA A 14 -4.69 -3.54 10.21
CA ALA A 14 -3.28 -3.26 9.94
C ALA A 14 -2.59 -4.51 9.38
N ALA A 15 -1.65 -4.31 8.46
CA ALA A 15 -0.81 -5.37 7.90
C ALA A 15 0.65 -5.14 8.31
N LEU A 16 1.36 -6.22 8.63
CA LEU A 16 2.77 -6.19 9.01
C LEU A 16 3.58 -6.93 7.95
N CYS A 17 4.37 -6.18 7.18
CA CYS A 17 5.25 -6.73 6.15
C CYS A 17 6.68 -6.88 6.72
N LEU A 18 7.20 -8.10 6.67
CA LEU A 18 8.59 -8.38 7.06
C LEU A 18 9.50 -8.34 5.82
N PRO A 19 10.79 -7.95 5.96
CA PRO A 19 11.77 -8.08 4.90
C PRO A 19 11.90 -9.53 4.41
N ARG A 20 12.10 -9.71 3.10
CA ARG A 20 12.35 -11.03 2.51
C ARG A 20 13.64 -11.61 3.09
N GLY A 21 13.64 -12.89 3.47
CA GLY A 21 14.80 -13.57 4.07
C GLY A 21 14.91 -13.49 5.60
N SER A 22 14.00 -12.78 6.30
CA SER A 22 13.98 -12.75 7.77
C SER A 22 13.43 -14.05 8.36
N SER A 23 14.29 -15.07 8.54
CA SER A 23 13.94 -16.38 9.15
C SER A 23 13.22 -16.21 10.48
N ASP A 24 13.81 -15.45 11.39
CA ASP A 24 13.37 -15.31 12.78
C ASP A 24 12.26 -14.26 12.94
N GLY A 25 12.06 -13.43 11.90
CA GLY A 25 11.11 -12.34 11.91
C GLY A 25 9.67 -12.81 12.01
N ARG A 26 9.31 -13.89 11.30
CA ARG A 26 7.94 -14.40 11.27
C ARG A 26 7.52 -15.00 12.62
N ASP A 27 8.38 -15.82 13.22
CA ASP A 27 8.10 -16.45 14.51
C ASP A 27 8.19 -15.45 15.67
N SER A 28 9.06 -14.44 15.57
CA SER A 28 9.08 -13.34 16.53
C SER A 28 7.83 -12.47 16.41
N LEU A 29 7.36 -12.18 15.20
CA LEU A 29 6.10 -11.47 14.98
C LEU A 29 4.89 -12.26 15.50
N HIS A 30 4.81 -13.56 15.19
CA HIS A 30 3.76 -14.44 15.73
C HIS A 30 3.80 -14.52 17.25
N ARG A 31 4.99 -14.59 17.87
CA ARG A 31 5.14 -14.54 19.34
C ARG A 31 4.72 -13.19 19.93
N VAL A 32 4.98 -12.07 19.26
CA VAL A 32 4.47 -10.75 19.68
C VAL A 32 2.95 -10.74 19.55
N VAL A 33 2.39 -11.04 18.38
CA VAL A 33 0.93 -11.05 18.13
C VAL A 33 0.16 -12.07 18.98
N ALA A 34 0.81 -13.14 19.45
CA ALA A 34 0.23 -14.09 20.41
C ALA A 34 0.33 -13.63 21.88
N ARG A 35 1.29 -12.76 22.21
CA ARG A 35 1.44 -12.13 23.54
C ARG A 35 0.60 -10.88 23.69
N LEU A 36 0.31 -10.18 22.59
CA LEU A 36 -0.79 -9.23 22.50
C LEU A 36 -2.09 -10.03 22.75
N GLY A 37 -2.69 -9.81 23.91
CA GLY A 37 -3.86 -10.55 24.37
C GLY A 37 -5.12 -10.25 23.54
N GLY A 38 -6.29 -10.64 24.08
CA GLY A 38 -7.58 -10.35 23.44
C GLY A 38 -7.77 -8.86 23.11
N SER A 39 -7.23 -7.97 23.94
CA SER A 39 -7.04 -6.55 23.65
C SER A 39 -5.69 -6.04 24.18
N PHE A 40 -5.18 -4.97 23.55
CA PHE A 40 -3.98 -4.24 23.94
C PHE A 40 -4.08 -2.77 23.50
N SER A 41 -3.34 -1.89 24.18
CA SER A 41 -3.25 -0.47 23.82
C SER A 41 -2.02 -0.22 22.97
N LEU A 42 -2.16 0.55 21.88
CA LEU A 42 -1.07 1.04 21.06
C LEU A 42 -1.02 2.57 21.19
N ASP A 43 0.02 3.05 21.87
CA ASP A 43 0.23 4.47 22.16
C ASP A 43 1.05 5.15 21.04
N PHE A 44 0.57 6.29 20.55
CA PHE A 44 1.22 7.12 19.52
C PHE A 44 1.64 8.49 20.07
N GLY A 45 1.75 8.63 21.40
CA GLY A 45 2.12 9.86 22.09
C GLY A 45 1.06 10.95 21.91
N GLU A 46 1.49 12.13 21.46
CA GLU A 46 0.59 13.27 21.19
C GLU A 46 -0.50 12.96 20.14
N ASN A 47 -0.35 11.91 19.34
CA ASN A 47 -1.36 11.45 18.38
C ASN A 47 -2.45 10.55 19.00
N GLY A 48 -2.42 10.35 20.31
CA GLY A 48 -3.38 9.55 21.07
C GLY A 48 -3.03 8.06 21.16
N SER A 49 -3.95 7.27 21.69
CA SER A 49 -3.78 5.84 21.91
C SER A 49 -4.97 5.06 21.32
N TRP A 50 -4.70 3.92 20.69
CA TRP A 50 -5.71 3.03 20.12
C TRP A 50 -5.85 1.77 20.97
N SER A 51 -7.07 1.44 21.38
CA SER A 51 -7.39 0.12 21.91
C SER A 51 -7.62 -0.84 20.73
N LEU A 52 -6.75 -1.83 20.59
CA LEU A 52 -6.79 -2.83 19.53
C LEU A 52 -7.23 -4.17 20.13
N SER A 53 -8.19 -4.84 19.51
CA SER A 53 -8.61 -6.19 19.88
C SER A 53 -8.28 -7.19 18.78
N ARG A 54 -7.90 -8.41 19.18
CA ARG A 54 -7.57 -9.47 18.22
C ARG A 54 -8.85 -10.13 17.72
N VAL A 55 -9.27 -9.77 16.51
CA VAL A 55 -10.40 -10.42 15.84
C VAL A 55 -9.97 -11.78 15.28
N LEU A 56 -10.43 -12.85 15.93
CA LEU A 56 -10.24 -14.25 15.49
C LEU A 56 -11.38 -14.68 14.55
N SER A 57 -11.57 -13.98 13.43
CA SER A 57 -12.56 -14.40 12.42
C SER A 57 -12.01 -15.55 11.58
N GLY A 58 -12.62 -16.73 11.72
CA GLY A 58 -12.47 -17.82 10.74
C GLY A 58 -13.19 -17.56 9.42
N ASP A 59 -14.09 -16.57 9.39
CA ASP A 59 -14.96 -16.30 8.25
C ASP A 59 -14.38 -15.23 7.29
N ASP A 60 -14.55 -15.49 5.99
CA ASP A 60 -14.04 -14.62 4.92
C ASP A 60 -14.87 -13.32 4.69
N THR A 61 -15.77 -12.98 5.62
CA THR A 61 -16.78 -11.90 5.51
C THR A 61 -16.29 -10.47 5.83
N GLY A 62 -15.17 -10.31 6.52
CA GLY A 62 -14.54 -9.00 6.79
C GLY A 62 -14.05 -8.24 5.54
N PRO A 63 -13.82 -6.91 5.62
CA PRO A 63 -13.59 -6.04 4.46
C PRO A 63 -12.44 -6.47 3.54
N LEU A 64 -12.59 -6.31 2.22
CA LEU A 64 -11.57 -6.71 1.24
C LEU A 64 -10.17 -6.09 1.50
N GLY A 65 -10.11 -4.91 2.13
CA GLY A 65 -8.85 -4.27 2.51
C GLY A 65 -8.06 -4.99 3.61
N THR A 66 -8.69 -5.86 4.41
CA THR A 66 -8.01 -6.63 5.47
C THR A 66 -7.50 -7.99 4.99
N ARG A 67 -7.86 -8.42 3.77
CA ARG A 67 -7.48 -9.71 3.19
C ARG A 67 -6.05 -9.67 2.65
N GLU A 68 -5.15 -10.52 3.15
CA GLU A 68 -3.75 -10.57 2.69
C GLU A 68 -3.63 -10.71 1.15
N TRP A 69 -4.46 -11.58 0.55
CA TRP A 69 -4.41 -11.87 -0.89
C TRP A 69 -4.58 -10.63 -1.76
N ARG A 70 -5.30 -9.61 -1.27
CA ARG A 70 -5.53 -8.31 -1.92
C ARG A 70 -4.23 -7.54 -2.17
N TRP A 71 -3.23 -7.78 -1.33
CA TRP A 71 -1.95 -7.07 -1.29
C TRP A 71 -0.78 -7.92 -1.79
N VAL A 72 -0.81 -9.24 -1.64
CA VAL A 72 0.31 -10.11 -2.05
C VAL A 72 0.16 -10.76 -3.43
N GLY A 73 -1.05 -10.76 -4.01
CA GLY A 73 -1.29 -11.38 -5.33
C GLY A 73 -1.30 -12.92 -5.32
N GLY A 74 -1.45 -13.53 -4.14
CA GLY A 74 -1.50 -14.98 -3.94
C GLY A 74 -0.14 -15.70 -4.11
N ALA A 75 -0.19 -17.02 -4.34
CA ALA A 75 1.01 -17.85 -4.48
C ALA A 75 1.80 -17.58 -5.77
N ARG A 76 1.11 -17.26 -6.87
CA ARG A 76 1.71 -17.00 -8.19
C ARG A 76 2.11 -15.54 -8.44
N GLY A 77 1.73 -14.61 -7.56
CA GLY A 77 1.90 -13.18 -7.80
C GLY A 77 0.97 -12.62 -8.87
N ARG A 78 1.20 -11.36 -9.25
CA ARG A 78 0.43 -10.60 -10.25
C ARG A 78 1.34 -9.65 -11.04
N ARG A 79 0.98 -9.36 -12.29
CA ARG A 79 1.69 -8.41 -13.15
C ARG A 79 1.11 -7.00 -13.06
N SER A 80 -0.22 -6.87 -13.07
CA SER A 80 -0.94 -5.60 -12.97
C SER A 80 -1.12 -5.14 -11.53
N TRP A 81 -0.74 -3.89 -11.24
CA TRP A 81 -0.88 -3.25 -9.93
C TRP A 81 -1.30 -1.78 -10.08
N ALA A 82 -2.09 -1.25 -9.14
CA ALA A 82 -2.31 0.19 -9.03
C ALA A 82 -2.25 0.67 -7.58
N THR A 83 -1.84 1.91 -7.39
CA THR A 83 -1.85 2.59 -6.08
C THR A 83 -3.24 2.59 -5.44
N VAL A 84 -3.36 2.16 -4.18
CA VAL A 84 -4.50 2.51 -3.31
C VAL A 84 -4.24 3.77 -2.50
N THR A 85 -2.97 4.12 -2.28
CA THR A 85 -2.53 5.41 -1.74
C THR A 85 -1.48 6.03 -2.67
N PRO A 86 -1.48 7.36 -2.93
CA PRO A 86 -0.55 8.00 -3.86
C PRO A 86 0.91 7.71 -3.56
N VAL A 87 1.73 7.53 -4.61
CA VAL A 87 3.19 7.47 -4.49
C VAL A 87 3.72 8.87 -4.17
N LEU A 88 4.59 9.00 -3.17
CA LEU A 88 5.41 10.20 -2.95
C LEU A 88 6.76 10.02 -3.65
N LEU A 89 7.12 10.90 -4.60
CA LEU A 89 7.95 10.54 -5.77
C LEU A 89 9.48 10.27 -5.61
N ASP A 90 10.05 10.27 -4.41
CA ASP A 90 11.51 10.24 -4.14
C ASP A 90 12.31 11.44 -4.70
N ARG A 91 12.15 11.82 -5.97
CA ARG A 91 12.72 13.04 -6.60
C ARG A 91 11.62 14.07 -6.88
N TYR A 92 11.99 15.21 -7.49
CA TYR A 92 11.07 16.29 -7.91
C TYR A 92 11.16 16.46 -9.43
N PRO A 93 10.17 15.98 -10.21
CA PRO A 93 10.17 16.14 -11.66
C PRO A 93 9.83 17.58 -12.07
N ARG A 94 10.24 17.99 -13.27
CA ARG A 94 9.85 19.28 -13.86
C ARG A 94 8.36 19.33 -14.18
N HIS A 95 7.81 18.22 -14.66
CA HIS A 95 6.40 18.05 -14.97
C HIS A 95 5.88 16.75 -14.37
N LEU A 96 4.81 16.81 -13.58
CA LEU A 96 4.32 15.66 -12.81
C LEU A 96 3.91 14.47 -13.70
N PHE A 97 3.26 14.74 -14.84
CA PHE A 97 2.84 13.72 -15.81
C PHE A 97 3.82 13.73 -16.99
N SER A 98 4.95 13.02 -16.86
CA SER A 98 6.03 13.02 -17.85
C SER A 98 6.85 11.72 -17.81
N ALA A 99 7.65 11.49 -18.85
CA ALA A 99 8.61 10.38 -18.89
C ALA A 99 9.64 10.43 -17.75
N GLU A 100 10.09 11.64 -17.36
CA GLU A 100 10.95 11.83 -16.18
C GLU A 100 10.31 11.25 -14.91
N THR A 101 9.01 11.48 -14.71
CA THR A 101 8.28 10.89 -13.58
C THR A 101 8.15 9.36 -13.71
N GLN A 102 7.94 8.83 -14.91
CA GLN A 102 7.91 7.37 -15.12
C GLN A 102 9.25 6.73 -14.75
N ASP A 103 10.38 7.34 -15.12
CA ASP A 103 11.72 6.88 -14.75
C ASP A 103 11.97 6.94 -13.23
N TYR A 104 11.50 7.99 -12.55
CA TYR A 104 11.58 8.08 -11.08
C TYR A 104 10.74 6.99 -10.40
N VAL A 105 9.55 6.67 -10.92
CA VAL A 105 8.73 5.55 -10.44
C VAL A 105 9.43 4.21 -10.69
N ALA A 106 10.02 4.00 -11.87
CA ALA A 106 10.75 2.79 -12.21
C ALA A 106 11.97 2.57 -11.29
N GLN A 107 12.78 3.60 -11.10
CA GLN A 107 13.92 3.59 -10.17
C GLN A 107 13.48 3.34 -8.72
N SER A 108 12.32 3.88 -8.31
CA SER A 108 11.77 3.63 -6.97
C SER A 108 11.27 2.19 -6.78
N CYS A 109 10.83 1.51 -7.86
CA CYS A 109 10.53 0.07 -7.83
C CYS A 109 11.81 -0.76 -7.60
N GLU A 110 12.89 -0.44 -8.34
CA GLU A 110 14.20 -1.09 -8.18
C GLU A 110 14.76 -0.88 -6.75
N TYR A 111 14.66 0.34 -6.21
CA TYR A 111 15.01 0.66 -4.82
C TYR A 111 14.13 -0.02 -3.76
N ALA A 112 12.96 -0.55 -4.14
CA ALA A 112 12.09 -1.36 -3.29
C ALA A 112 12.38 -2.87 -3.42
N GLY A 113 13.35 -3.29 -4.25
CA GLY A 113 13.62 -4.70 -4.53
C GLY A 113 12.52 -5.36 -5.38
N LEU A 114 11.89 -4.57 -6.25
CA LEU A 114 10.94 -5.03 -7.26
C LEU A 114 11.63 -5.03 -8.64
N PRO A 115 11.17 -5.85 -9.60
CA PRO A 115 11.61 -5.74 -10.99
C PRO A 115 11.31 -4.36 -11.56
N ARG A 116 12.05 -3.93 -12.59
CA ARG A 116 11.66 -2.73 -13.35
C ARG A 116 10.32 -3.00 -14.04
N PRO A 117 9.30 -2.11 -13.90
CA PRO A 117 8.04 -2.26 -14.62
C PRO A 117 8.25 -2.21 -16.14
N ARG A 118 7.45 -2.99 -16.88
CA ARG A 118 7.33 -2.92 -18.34
C ARG A 118 6.53 -1.68 -18.76
N THR A 119 5.43 -1.43 -18.06
CA THR A 119 4.49 -0.34 -18.34
C THR A 119 4.25 0.45 -17.06
N ILE A 120 4.27 1.79 -17.17
CA ILE A 120 4.02 2.71 -16.05
C ILE A 120 3.03 3.77 -16.51
N GLU A 121 1.89 3.87 -15.85
CA GLU A 121 0.91 4.90 -16.12
C GLU A 121 0.79 5.86 -14.94
N LEU A 122 0.78 7.16 -15.24
CA LEU A 122 0.75 8.24 -14.26
C LEU A 122 -0.65 8.84 -14.19
N LEU A 123 -1.26 8.83 -13.01
CA LEU A 123 -2.70 9.03 -12.85
C LEU A 123 -3.04 10.13 -11.82
N SER A 124 -4.09 10.90 -12.10
CA SER A 124 -4.68 11.85 -11.15
C SER A 124 -5.45 11.16 -10.02
N THR A 125 -6.07 10.01 -10.31
CA THR A 125 -6.89 9.19 -9.41
C THR A 125 -6.58 7.71 -9.64
N SER A 126 -6.69 6.86 -8.61
CA SER A 126 -6.45 5.42 -8.77
C SER A 126 -7.42 4.76 -9.76
N ARG A 127 -6.99 3.62 -10.32
CA ARG A 127 -7.85 2.66 -11.03
C ARG A 127 -8.88 1.97 -10.13
N PHE A 128 -8.74 2.01 -8.80
CA PHE A 128 -9.75 1.49 -7.90
C PHE A 128 -10.93 2.46 -7.75
N ARG A 129 -12.14 1.95 -8.04
CA ARG A 129 -13.40 2.70 -7.92
C ARG A 129 -13.57 3.26 -6.50
N GLY A 130 -13.94 4.54 -6.41
CA GLY A 130 -14.11 5.24 -5.13
C GLY A 130 -12.83 5.76 -4.49
N ALA A 131 -11.66 5.57 -5.12
CA ALA A 131 -10.43 6.20 -4.68
C ALA A 131 -10.50 7.73 -4.82
N VAL A 132 -9.88 8.40 -3.85
CA VAL A 132 -9.74 9.86 -3.81
C VAL A 132 -8.66 10.29 -4.82
N PRO A 133 -8.75 11.46 -5.49
CA PRO A 133 -7.66 12.01 -6.31
C PRO A 133 -6.43 12.37 -5.46
N TRP A 134 -5.21 12.25 -6.01
CA TRP A 134 -3.98 12.42 -5.21
C TRP A 134 -3.88 13.78 -4.51
N ASN A 135 -4.42 14.84 -5.11
CA ASN A 135 -4.37 16.22 -4.61
C ASN A 135 -5.35 16.49 -3.47
N GLN A 136 -6.24 15.54 -3.15
CA GLN A 136 -7.16 15.60 -2.01
C GLN A 136 -6.67 14.77 -0.81
N TYR A 137 -5.57 14.00 -0.93
CA TYR A 137 -4.97 13.31 0.20
C TYR A 137 -4.27 14.30 1.15
N ARG A 138 -4.47 14.11 2.46
CA ARG A 138 -3.64 14.74 3.50
C ARG A 138 -2.28 14.05 3.55
N LEU A 139 -1.32 14.57 2.81
CA LEU A 139 0.02 14.00 2.72
C LEU A 139 0.80 14.24 4.03
N PRO A 140 1.58 13.26 4.53
CA PRO A 140 2.40 13.41 5.74
C PRO A 140 3.60 14.36 5.55
N VAL A 141 3.87 14.79 4.31
CA VAL A 141 4.90 15.77 3.94
C VAL A 141 4.53 16.40 2.60
N ARG A 142 4.89 17.67 2.37
CA ARG A 142 4.78 18.30 1.04
C ARG A 142 5.83 17.72 0.08
N ARG A 143 5.41 16.74 -0.73
CA ARG A 143 6.19 16.21 -1.86
C ARG A 143 5.29 16.03 -3.09
N PRO A 144 5.86 16.02 -4.31
CA PRO A 144 5.15 15.60 -5.50
C PRO A 144 4.54 14.21 -5.30
N ALA A 145 3.26 14.08 -5.62
CA ALA A 145 2.46 12.90 -5.37
C ALA A 145 1.54 12.64 -6.56
N LEU A 146 1.25 11.37 -6.84
CA LEU A 146 0.31 10.95 -7.87
C LEU A 146 -0.13 9.49 -7.66
N HIS A 147 -1.20 9.11 -8.32
CA HIS A 147 -1.53 7.69 -8.49
C HIS A 147 -0.70 7.10 -9.64
N VAL A 148 -0.46 5.80 -9.55
CA VAL A 148 0.34 5.05 -10.53
C VAL A 148 -0.34 3.71 -10.79
N ALA A 149 -0.35 3.27 -12.04
CA ALA A 149 -0.53 1.87 -12.41
C ALA A 149 0.77 1.31 -12.99
N LEU A 150 1.07 0.05 -12.66
CA LEU A 150 2.28 -0.67 -13.05
C LEU A 150 1.91 -2.01 -13.67
N GLU A 151 2.65 -2.38 -14.70
CA GLU A 151 2.68 -3.73 -15.25
C GLU A 151 4.12 -4.25 -15.19
N PHE A 152 4.34 -5.41 -14.58
CA PHE A 152 5.64 -6.09 -14.56
C PHE A 152 5.67 -7.20 -15.62
N GLY A 153 6.82 -7.40 -16.30
CA GLY A 153 6.96 -8.50 -17.28
C GLY A 153 6.83 -9.90 -16.65
N GLU A 154 7.16 -10.02 -15.36
CA GLU A 154 7.01 -11.23 -14.56
C GLU A 154 6.03 -11.02 -13.39
N PRO A 155 5.34 -12.08 -12.92
CA PRO A 155 4.43 -11.97 -11.77
C PRO A 155 5.15 -11.61 -10.47
N VAL A 156 4.86 -10.43 -9.92
CA VAL A 156 5.39 -9.97 -8.63
C VAL A 156 4.53 -10.50 -7.49
N ARG A 157 5.17 -11.04 -6.44
CA ARG A 157 4.53 -11.29 -5.14
C ARG A 157 4.71 -10.08 -4.23
N GLY A 158 3.58 -9.47 -3.85
CA GLY A 158 3.54 -8.24 -3.06
C GLY A 158 3.84 -8.44 -1.57
N PRO A 159 3.61 -7.42 -0.73
CA PRO A 159 3.02 -6.13 -1.09
C PRO A 159 3.92 -5.29 -2.00
N VAL A 160 3.32 -4.58 -2.95
CA VAL A 160 4.01 -3.61 -3.81
C VAL A 160 3.92 -2.24 -3.13
N LEU A 161 5.09 -1.70 -2.77
CA LEU A 161 5.27 -0.52 -1.92
C LEU A 161 6.37 0.36 -2.53
N VAL A 162 6.00 1.50 -3.12
CA VAL A 162 6.89 2.32 -3.96
C VAL A 162 6.90 3.78 -3.50
N GLY A 163 8.04 4.45 -3.68
CA GLY A 163 8.22 5.86 -3.33
C GLY A 163 8.79 6.12 -1.94
N TRP A 164 9.00 7.40 -1.67
CA TRP A 164 9.56 7.95 -0.43
C TRP A 164 8.70 7.62 0.79
N GLY A 165 7.38 7.69 0.62
CA GLY A 165 6.39 7.50 1.67
C GLY A 165 6.01 6.04 1.94
N ARG A 166 6.69 5.06 1.33
CA ARG A 166 6.34 3.63 1.43
C ARG A 166 6.35 3.04 2.85
N HIS A 167 7.06 3.69 3.77
CA HIS A 167 7.10 3.36 5.19
C HIS A 167 6.10 4.17 6.05
N LYS A 168 5.25 5.00 5.42
CA LYS A 168 4.24 5.89 6.06
C LYS A 168 2.83 5.68 5.49
N GLY A 169 2.54 4.48 4.96
CA GLY A 169 1.24 4.14 4.36
C GLY A 169 0.96 4.74 2.97
N MET A 170 1.90 5.50 2.39
CA MET A 170 1.79 6.04 1.03
C MET A 170 2.40 5.08 0.01
N GLY A 171 1.99 5.17 -1.26
CA GLY A 171 2.55 4.35 -2.33
C GLY A 171 2.31 2.85 -2.16
N LEU A 172 1.24 2.46 -1.47
CA LEU A 172 0.77 1.08 -1.39
C LEU A 172 -0.03 0.76 -2.65
N PHE A 173 0.22 -0.41 -3.24
CA PHE A 173 -0.50 -0.91 -4.42
C PHE A 173 -1.34 -2.14 -4.07
N GLY A 174 -2.52 -2.20 -4.69
CA GLY A 174 -3.30 -3.43 -4.81
C GLY A 174 -3.19 -3.98 -6.22
N TRP A 175 -3.27 -5.31 -6.38
CA TRP A 175 -3.27 -5.93 -7.70
C TRP A 175 -4.59 -5.68 -8.46
N LEU A 176 -4.56 -5.85 -9.78
CA LEU A 176 -5.70 -5.69 -10.70
C LEU A 176 -5.96 -7.00 -11.43
N GLU A 177 -7.23 -7.33 -11.67
CA GLU A 177 -7.64 -8.57 -12.35
C GLU A 177 -7.26 -8.58 -13.84
N ASP A 178 -7.34 -7.43 -14.50
CA ASP A 178 -7.04 -7.30 -15.93
C ASP A 178 -5.56 -7.00 -16.21
N GLU A 179 -5.03 -7.59 -17.28
CA GLU A 179 -3.78 -7.14 -17.92
C GLU A 179 -4.11 -5.94 -18.84
N TRP A 180 -3.30 -4.88 -18.78
CA TRP A 180 -3.54 -3.64 -19.54
C TRP A 180 -2.84 -3.71 -20.90
N THR A 181 -3.53 -4.26 -21.90
CA THR A 181 -3.16 -4.18 -23.33
C THR A 181 -4.01 -3.17 -24.08
#